data_AF-A0A2S5CEJ5-F1
#
_entry.id   AF-A0A2S5CEJ5-F1
#
_cell.length_a   1.000
_cell.length_b   1.000
_cell.length_c   1.000
_cell.angle_alpha   90.00
_cell.angle_beta   90.00
_cell.angle_gamma   90.00
#
_symmetry.space_group_name_H-M   'P 1'
#
loop_
_entity.id
_entity.type
_entity.pdbx_description
1 polymer ?
#
loop_
_entity_poly.entity_id
_entity_poly.type
_entity_poly.pdbx_seq_one_letter_code
_entity_poly.pdbx_strand_id
1 'polypeptide(L)'
;MKTILFFISLLCLTPAIAAEQHFIKSNNANGEILILDDNSVWQVASYDTITSGLWLPASDVVVTDDEDKIVSIDDGESVDVQRIR
;
A
#
# COMPACT_ATOMS: atom_id res chain seq x y z
N MET A 1 -39.92 5.38 38.81
CA MET A 1 -39.98 4.68 37.51
C MET A 1 -38.81 5.22 36.68
N LYS A 2 -37.80 4.39 36.40
CA LYS A 2 -36.53 4.81 35.79
C LYS A 2 -36.63 4.66 34.27
N THR A 3 -36.64 5.77 33.54
CA THR A 3 -36.57 5.78 32.07
C THR A 3 -35.13 5.52 31.66
N ILE A 4 -34.87 4.35 31.07
CA ILE A 4 -33.56 4.00 30.52
C ILE A 4 -33.52 4.54 29.08
N LEU A 5 -32.69 5.56 28.84
CA LEU A 5 -32.31 5.98 27.49
C LEU A 5 -31.29 4.96 26.95
N PHE A 6 -31.67 4.24 25.89
CA PHE A 6 -30.71 3.48 25.08
C PHE A 6 -29.99 4.44 24.13
N PHE A 7 -28.72 4.72 24.43
CA PHE A 7 -27.78 5.33 23.48
C PHE A 7 -27.34 4.23 22.49
N ILE A 8 -28.03 4.11 21.35
CA ILE A 8 -27.53 3.32 20.22
C ILE A 8 -26.64 4.27 19.42
N SER A 9 -25.37 4.31 19.83
CA SER A 9 -24.31 4.94 19.06
C SER A 9 -24.02 4.08 17.84
N LEU A 10 -24.28 4.67 16.67
CA LEU A 10 -23.99 4.16 15.34
C LEU A 10 -22.55 3.63 15.26
N LEU A 11 -22.40 2.32 15.06
CA LEU A 11 -21.13 1.69 14.70
C LEU A 11 -20.85 2.11 13.25
N CYS A 12 -19.97 3.08 13.04
CA CYS A 12 -19.48 3.41 11.71
C CYS A 12 -18.84 2.15 11.12
N LEU A 13 -19.53 1.45 10.21
CA LEU A 13 -18.87 0.64 9.19
C LEU A 13 -18.23 1.64 8.23
N THR A 14 -17.07 2.19 8.61
CA THR A 14 -16.13 2.52 7.56
C THR A 14 -15.80 1.20 6.89
N PRO A 15 -15.90 1.04 5.56
CA PRO A 15 -15.09 0.02 4.94
C PRO A 15 -13.67 0.37 5.37
N ALA A 16 -13.09 -0.45 6.24
CA ALA A 16 -11.65 -0.53 6.33
C ALA A 16 -11.25 -1.06 4.95
N ILE A 17 -11.09 -0.14 3.99
CA ILE A 17 -10.31 -0.35 2.77
C ILE A 17 -9.01 -0.92 3.30
N ALA A 18 -8.84 -2.22 3.12
CA ALA A 18 -7.82 -2.99 3.81
C ALA A 18 -6.54 -2.85 2.99
N ALA A 19 -6.00 -1.63 2.98
CA ALA A 19 -4.73 -1.35 2.36
C ALA A 19 -3.65 -2.19 3.09
N GLU A 20 -2.98 -3.08 2.36
CA GLU A 20 -1.98 -3.96 2.97
C GLU A 20 -0.66 -3.19 3.08
N GLN A 21 -0.23 -2.98 4.32
CA GLN A 21 1.04 -2.33 4.61
C GLN A 21 2.18 -3.34 4.53
N HIS A 22 3.21 -2.97 3.77
CA HIS A 22 4.42 -3.76 3.57
C HIS A 22 5.65 -2.88 3.74
N PHE A 23 6.82 -3.50 3.70
CA PHE A 23 8.06 -2.80 3.42
C PHE A 23 8.75 -3.36 2.18
N ILE A 24 9.50 -2.51 1.49
CA ILE A 24 10.30 -2.94 0.33
C ILE A 24 11.41 -3.86 0.82
N LYS A 25 11.33 -5.14 0.50
CA LYS A 25 12.41 -6.09 0.77
C LYS A 25 13.59 -5.86 -0.20
N SER A 26 13.31 -5.54 -1.46
CA SER A 26 14.33 -5.27 -2.48
C SER A 26 13.77 -4.40 -3.60
N ASN A 27 14.56 -3.42 -4.04
CA ASN A 27 14.31 -2.59 -5.21
C ASN A 27 15.37 -2.92 -6.27
N ASN A 28 14.93 -3.46 -7.41
CA ASN A 28 15.80 -3.99 -8.45
C ASN A 28 15.60 -3.22 -9.76
N ALA A 29 16.61 -3.30 -10.63
CA ALA A 29 16.59 -2.70 -11.96
C ALA A 29 16.18 -1.21 -11.95
N ASN A 30 16.71 -0.46 -10.97
CA ASN A 30 16.47 0.98 -10.81
C ASN A 30 14.98 1.35 -10.69
N GLY A 31 14.23 0.66 -9.81
CA GLY A 31 12.81 0.94 -9.60
C GLY A 31 11.87 0.12 -10.47
N GLU A 32 12.37 -0.64 -11.44
CA GLU A 32 11.53 -1.43 -12.34
C GLU A 32 10.85 -2.60 -11.62
N ILE A 33 11.52 -3.22 -10.65
CA ILE A 33 10.99 -4.38 -9.92
C ILE A 33 11.05 -4.13 -8.41
N LEU A 34 9.89 -4.19 -7.75
CA LEU A 34 9.77 -4.15 -6.31
C LEU A 34 9.45 -5.55 -5.77
N ILE A 35 10.20 -5.97 -4.75
CA ILE A 35 9.91 -7.18 -3.97
C ILE A 35 9.56 -6.74 -2.57
N LEU A 36 8.39 -7.15 -2.08
CA LEU A 36 7.92 -6.82 -0.73
C LEU A 36 8.29 -7.93 0.26
N ASP A 37 8.04 -7.68 1.54
CA ASP A 37 8.42 -8.56 2.66
C ASP A 37 7.70 -9.93 2.66
N ASP A 38 6.48 -9.96 2.12
CA ASP A 38 5.71 -11.18 1.84
C ASP A 38 6.26 -12.02 0.66
N ASN A 39 7.28 -11.52 -0.05
CA ASN A 39 7.88 -12.06 -1.28
C ASN A 39 7.01 -11.94 -2.54
N SER A 40 5.96 -11.10 -2.52
CA SER A 40 5.30 -10.67 -3.75
C SER A 40 6.27 -9.89 -4.63
N VAL A 41 6.08 -9.98 -5.94
CA VAL A 41 6.94 -9.29 -6.92
C VAL A 41 6.06 -8.45 -7.83
N TRP A 42 6.46 -7.19 -7.99
CA TRP A 42 5.71 -6.16 -8.67
C TRP A 42 6.57 -5.50 -9.75
N GLN A 43 6.04 -5.46 -10.96
CA GLN A 43 6.61 -4.71 -12.08
C GLN A 43 6.05 -3.29 -12.04
N VAL A 44 6.93 -2.30 -11.94
CA VAL A 44 6.55 -0.88 -12.01
C VAL A 44 6.37 -0.45 -13.47
N ALA A 45 5.37 0.39 -13.72
CA ALA A 45 5.14 0.99 -15.03
C ALA A 45 6.36 1.81 -15.47
N SER A 46 6.73 1.72 -16.74
CA SER A 46 7.99 2.30 -17.25
C SER A 46 8.16 3.80 -16.95
N TYR A 47 7.06 4.58 -16.90
CA TYR A 47 7.07 6.01 -16.62
C TYR A 47 7.25 6.37 -15.14
N ASP A 48 7.09 5.41 -14.23
CA ASP A 48 7.21 5.59 -12.78
C ASP A 48 8.53 5.05 -12.19
N THR A 49 9.37 4.43 -13.03
CA THR A 49 10.63 3.80 -12.58
C THR A 49 11.60 4.78 -11.91
N ILE A 50 11.58 6.06 -12.30
CA ILE A 50 12.38 7.09 -11.63
C ILE A 50 11.87 7.35 -10.21
N THR A 51 10.55 7.36 -10.00
CA THR A 51 9.94 7.56 -8.68
C THR A 51 10.24 6.39 -7.77
N SER A 52 9.92 5.16 -8.19
CA SER A 52 10.20 3.96 -7.40
C SER A 52 11.69 3.71 -7.22
N GLY A 53 12.53 4.13 -8.17
CA GLY A 53 14.00 4.00 -8.09
C GLY A 53 14.63 4.82 -6.95
N LEU A 54 13.92 5.80 -6.40
CA LEU A 54 14.36 6.56 -5.23
C LEU A 54 13.99 5.90 -3.90
N TRP A 55 13.09 4.90 -3.92
CA TRP A 55 12.66 4.20 -2.71
C TRP A 55 13.69 3.17 -2.27
N LEU A 56 13.91 3.10 -0.96
CA LEU A 56 14.96 2.26 -0.38
C LEU A 56 14.41 0.92 0.10
N PRO A 57 15.24 -0.13 0.18
CA PRO A 57 14.90 -1.28 1.00
C PRO A 57 14.56 -0.84 2.44
N ALA A 58 13.53 -1.46 3.00
CA ALA A 58 12.87 -1.10 4.26
C ALA A 58 12.00 0.17 4.25
N SER A 59 11.84 0.87 3.11
CA SER A 59 10.78 1.90 2.99
C SER A 59 9.41 1.24 3.16
N ASP A 60 8.57 1.86 3.98
CA ASP A 60 7.20 1.43 4.21
C ASP A 60 6.33 1.83 3.02
N VAL A 61 5.51 0.89 2.55
CA VAL A 61 4.63 1.08 1.42
C VAL A 61 3.25 0.49 1.70
N VAL A 62 2.27 0.95 0.93
CA VAL A 62 0.91 0.42 0.93
C VAL A 62 0.56 -0.03 -0.46
N VAL A 63 0.09 -1.27 -0.60
CA VAL A 63 -0.53 -1.76 -1.84
C VAL A 63 -2.01 -1.35 -1.82
N THR A 64 -2.49 -0.75 -2.92
CA THR A 64 -3.91 -0.37 -3.05
C THR A 64 -4.80 -1.60 -3.17
N ASP A 65 -6.08 -1.48 -2.79
CA ASP A 65 -7.07 -2.57 -2.86
C ASP A 65 -7.23 -3.17 -4.28
N ASP A 66 -7.05 -2.35 -5.32
CA ASP A 66 -7.13 -2.78 -6.73
C ASP A 66 -5.85 -3.49 -7.21
N GLU A 67 -4.80 -3.57 -6.37
CA GLU A 67 -3.48 -4.14 -6.67
C GLU A 67 -2.80 -3.52 -7.92
N ASP A 68 -3.13 -2.28 -8.23
CA ASP A 68 -2.64 -1.55 -9.41
C ASP A 68 -1.63 -0.45 -9.04
N LYS A 69 -1.48 -0.14 -7.74
CA LYS A 69 -0.58 0.90 -7.24
C LYS A 69 0.11 0.47 -5.96
N ILE A 70 1.33 0.98 -5.81
CA ILE A 70 2.07 0.97 -4.54
C ILE A 70 2.32 2.42 -4.16
N VAL A 71 2.03 2.78 -2.90
CA VAL A 71 2.22 4.13 -2.35
C VAL A 71 3.29 4.08 -1.28
N SER A 72 4.30 4.93 -1.39
CA SER A 72 5.32 5.12 -0.35
C SER A 72 4.74 5.93 0.81
N ILE A 73 4.94 5.45 2.04
CA ILE A 73 4.49 6.15 3.25
C ILE A 73 5.43 7.31 3.59
N ASP A 74 6.70 7.22 3.18
CA ASP A 74 7.74 8.20 3.50
C ASP A 74 7.48 9.57 2.84
N ASP A 75 7.04 9.57 1.59
CA ASP A 75 6.85 10.76 0.77
C ASP A 75 5.44 10.91 0.17
N GLY A 76 4.60 9.88 0.26
CA GLY A 76 3.24 9.87 -0.31
C GLY A 76 3.19 9.70 -1.82
N GLU A 77 4.34 9.46 -2.47
CA GLU A 77 4.39 9.20 -3.91
C GLU A 77 3.82 7.81 -4.23
N SER A 78 3.24 7.67 -5.42
CA SER A 78 2.64 6.41 -5.86
C SER A 78 3.17 6.00 -7.22
N VAL A 79 3.30 4.70 -7.44
CA VAL A 79 3.66 4.13 -8.75
C VAL A 79 2.62 3.12 -9.20
N ASP A 80 2.34 3.11 -10.50
CA ASP A 80 1.51 2.10 -11.13
C ASP A 80 2.28 0.78 -11.26
N VAL A 81 1.64 -0.34 -10.92
CA VAL A 81 2.29 -1.65 -10.86
C VAL A 81 1.45 -2.77 -11.47
N GLN A 82 2.12 -3.89 -11.75
CA GLN A 82 1.51 -5.17 -12.03
C GLN A 82 2.16 -6.26 -11.17
N ARG A 83 1.35 -7.03 -10.43
CA ARG A 83 1.84 -8.21 -9.70
C ARG A 83 2.26 -9.30 -10.70
N ILE A 84 3.50 -9.76 -10.59
CA ILE A 84 4.06 -10.81 -11.46
C ILE A 84 4.38 -12.11 -10.70
N ARG A 85 4.27 -12.11 -9.36
CA ARG A 85 4.39 -13.29 -8.50
C ARG A 85 3.66 -13.10 -7.18
#